data_AF-A0AAV3UQZ8-F1
#
_entry.id   AF-A0AAV3UQZ8-F1
#
_cell.length_a   1.000
_cell.length_b   1.000
_cell.length_c   1.000
_cell.angle_alpha   90.00
_cell.angle_beta   90.00
_cell.angle_gamma   90.00
#
_symmetry.space_group_name_H-M   'P 1'
#
loop_
_entity.id
_entity.type
_entity.pdbx_description
1 polymer ?
#
loop_
_entity_poly.entity_id
_entity_poly.type
_entity_poly.pdbx_seq_one_letter_code
_entity_poly.pdbx_strand_id
1 'polypeptide(L)'
;MEAHGQQIDALESGGLDDPDAIVERLDDLKRVHQVLGPTFYGYADRESFTPIDSTARVLTPSDKTAYEEFRAAILEEEWEQGGLKFSAGNTVGLFVSEELVAIAGYEIWDDVIAHIAVVTHPNHRSEGYGQAVVSRATEHALSAGFLPQYRTLDE
;
A
#
# COMPACT_ATOMS: atom_id res chain seq x y z
N MET A 1 4.36 -33.95 11.15
CA MET A 1 3.22 -33.18 10.62
C MET A 1 2.08 -33.04 11.64
N GLU A 2 1.97 -33.92 12.66
CA GLU A 2 0.93 -33.82 13.71
C GLU A 2 1.15 -32.72 14.76
N ALA A 3 2.40 -32.39 15.11
CA ALA A 3 2.69 -31.41 16.18
C ALA A 3 2.27 -29.96 15.84
N HIS A 4 2.08 -29.63 14.55
CA HIS A 4 1.70 -28.29 14.12
C HIS A 4 0.19 -28.04 14.15
N GLY A 5 -0.63 -29.09 14.00
CA GLY A 5 -2.09 -28.96 14.01
C GLY A 5 -2.65 -28.62 15.39
N GLN A 6 -2.15 -29.30 16.43
CA GLN A 6 -2.62 -29.09 17.81
C GLN A 6 -2.35 -27.69 18.38
N GLN A 7 -1.32 -26.99 17.90
CA GLN A 7 -0.99 -25.63 18.38
C GLN A 7 -1.87 -24.55 17.74
N ILE A 8 -2.42 -24.80 16.54
CA ILE A 8 -3.33 -23.86 15.86
C ILE A 8 -4.75 -23.99 16.42
N ASP A 9 -5.18 -25.21 16.77
CA ASP A 9 -6.52 -25.46 17.36
C ASP A 9 -6.71 -24.77 18.72
N ALA A 10 -5.63 -24.36 19.40
CA ALA A 10 -5.67 -23.60 20.65
C ALA A 10 -5.81 -22.08 20.46
N LEU A 11 -5.66 -21.57 19.23
CA LEU A 11 -5.84 -20.16 18.93
C LEU A 11 -7.33 -19.84 18.80
N GLU A 12 -7.95 -19.49 19.91
CA GLU A 12 -9.31 -18.95 19.89
C GLU A 12 -9.29 -17.52 19.31
N SER A 13 -10.26 -17.21 18.45
CA SER A 13 -10.48 -15.84 17.99
C SER A 13 -10.85 -14.95 19.19
N GLY A 14 -10.15 -13.82 19.34
CA GLY A 14 -10.41 -12.83 20.38
C GLY A 14 -10.28 -11.43 19.83
N GLY A 15 -10.93 -10.46 20.48
CA GLY A 15 -10.73 -9.05 20.19
C GLY A 15 -9.43 -8.59 20.84
N LEU A 16 -8.37 -8.51 20.06
CA LEU A 16 -7.09 -7.92 20.46
C LEU A 16 -6.79 -6.77 19.52
N ASP A 17 -6.82 -5.56 20.04
CA ASP A 17 -6.45 -4.31 19.38
C ASP A 17 -5.18 -3.69 19.96
N ASP A 18 -4.63 -4.28 21.04
CA ASP A 18 -3.37 -3.89 21.67
C ASP A 18 -2.19 -4.77 21.19
N PRO A 19 -1.13 -4.17 20.61
CA PRO A 19 0.05 -4.91 20.16
C PRO A 19 0.72 -5.75 21.26
N ASP A 20 0.80 -5.24 22.49
CA ASP A 20 1.46 -5.94 23.60
C ASP A 20 0.65 -7.19 24.01
N ALA A 21 -0.68 -7.09 24.08
CA ALA A 21 -1.57 -8.22 24.31
C ALA A 21 -1.51 -9.27 23.18
N ILE A 22 -1.27 -8.87 21.93
CA ILE A 22 -1.03 -9.80 20.80
C ILE A 22 0.28 -10.55 21.00
N VAL A 23 1.36 -9.86 21.38
CA VAL A 23 2.65 -10.50 21.67
C VAL A 23 2.49 -11.49 22.80
N GLU A 24 1.88 -11.10 23.92
CA GLU A 24 1.68 -11.98 25.08
C GLU A 24 0.87 -13.23 24.70
N ARG A 25 -0.24 -13.07 23.96
CA ARG A 25 -1.07 -14.20 23.54
C ARG A 25 -0.36 -15.14 22.56
N LEU A 26 0.52 -14.60 21.72
CA LEU A 26 1.25 -15.38 20.72
C LEU A 26 2.63 -15.85 21.21
N ASP A 27 3.11 -15.39 22.37
CA ASP A 27 4.41 -15.77 22.94
C ASP A 27 4.49 -17.27 23.22
N ASP A 28 3.36 -17.87 23.61
CA ASP A 28 3.22 -19.32 23.81
C ASP A 28 3.51 -20.13 22.53
N LEU A 29 3.36 -19.53 21.35
CA LEU A 29 3.72 -20.17 20.09
C LEU A 29 5.23 -20.14 19.84
N LYS A 30 5.99 -19.27 20.53
CA LYS A 30 7.44 -19.04 20.36
C LYS A 30 7.88 -18.89 18.90
N ARG A 31 7.00 -18.37 18.06
CA ARG A 31 7.13 -18.31 16.59
C ARG A 31 6.92 -16.92 16.02
N VAL A 32 6.54 -15.94 16.84
CA VAL A 32 6.46 -14.55 16.41
C VAL A 32 7.88 -13.97 16.43
N HIS A 33 8.40 -13.65 15.25
CA HIS A 33 9.74 -13.07 15.12
C HIS A 33 9.73 -11.55 15.26
N GLN A 34 8.63 -10.91 14.84
CA GLN A 34 8.46 -9.47 14.84
C GLN A 34 6.97 -9.11 14.81
N VAL A 35 6.61 -8.01 15.46
CA VAL A 35 5.31 -7.34 15.30
C VAL A 35 5.50 -6.10 14.45
N LEU A 36 4.72 -5.97 13.39
CA LEU A 36 4.71 -4.81 12.50
C LEU A 36 3.39 -4.07 12.70
N GLY A 37 3.46 -2.88 13.30
CA GLY A 37 2.29 -2.06 13.60
C GLY A 37 2.40 -1.32 14.95
N PRO A 38 1.32 -0.69 15.42
CA PRO A 38 -0.04 -0.70 14.85
C PRO A 38 -0.11 -0.06 13.45
N THR A 39 -1.06 -0.53 12.63
CA THR A 39 -1.30 0.01 11.28
C THR A 39 -2.78 0.20 11.04
N PHE A 40 -3.13 1.35 10.47
CA PHE A 40 -4.46 1.61 9.97
C PHE A 40 -4.68 0.93 8.62
N TYR A 41 -5.84 0.29 8.45
CA TYR A 41 -6.34 -0.20 7.17
C TYR A 41 -7.63 0.52 6.81
N GLY A 42 -7.58 1.33 5.76
CA GLY A 42 -8.72 2.00 5.18
C GLY A 42 -9.25 1.24 3.96
N TYR A 43 -10.56 1.13 3.85
CA TYR A 43 -11.23 0.64 2.65
C TYR A 43 -12.14 1.73 2.12
N ALA A 44 -12.27 1.80 0.80
CA ALA A 44 -13.18 2.73 0.15
C ALA A 44 -13.96 2.03 -0.96
N ASP A 45 -15.24 2.33 -1.05
CA ASP A 45 -16.13 1.97 -2.15
C ASP A 45 -16.59 3.24 -2.89
N ARG A 46 -17.49 3.09 -3.86
CA ARG A 46 -18.00 4.23 -4.64
C ARG A 46 -18.85 5.21 -3.83
N GLU A 47 -19.37 4.82 -2.67
CA GLU A 47 -20.21 5.66 -1.82
C GLU A 47 -19.38 6.48 -0.84
N SER A 48 -18.25 5.93 -0.39
CA SER A 48 -17.33 6.54 0.58
C SER A 48 -16.18 7.31 -0.08
N PHE A 49 -15.82 6.98 -1.32
CA PHE A 49 -14.69 7.60 -2.01
C PHE A 49 -15.02 8.98 -2.58
N THR A 50 -14.18 9.97 -2.26
CA THR A 50 -14.21 11.30 -2.87
C THR A 50 -12.93 11.53 -3.66
N PRO A 51 -12.99 11.71 -5.00
CA PRO A 51 -11.81 11.92 -5.82
C PRO A 51 -11.18 13.30 -5.55
N ILE A 52 -9.86 13.37 -5.69
CA ILE A 52 -9.08 14.60 -5.62
C ILE A 52 -8.75 15.06 -7.04
N ASP A 53 -9.15 16.29 -7.37
CA ASP A 53 -8.77 16.90 -8.65
C ASP A 53 -7.25 17.15 -8.68
N SER A 54 -6.58 16.59 -9.68
CA SER A 54 -5.13 16.66 -9.82
C SER A 54 -4.69 16.31 -11.24
N THR A 55 -3.40 16.48 -11.51
CA THR A 55 -2.76 16.07 -12.77
C THR A 55 -2.25 14.63 -12.74
N ALA A 56 -2.52 13.86 -11.67
CA ALA A 56 -2.13 12.46 -11.58
C ALA A 56 -2.77 11.65 -12.72
N ARG A 57 -1.98 10.80 -13.37
CA ARG A 57 -2.42 10.03 -14.54
C ARG A 57 -1.83 8.63 -14.55
N VAL A 58 -2.49 7.73 -15.28
CA VAL A 58 -1.90 6.42 -15.59
C VAL A 58 -0.65 6.64 -16.44
N LEU A 59 0.44 5.98 -16.05
CA LEU A 59 1.70 6.00 -16.77
C LEU A 59 1.63 5.10 -17.99
N THR A 60 2.30 5.57 -19.03
CA THR A 60 2.39 4.95 -20.36
C THR A 60 3.80 4.39 -20.56
N PRO A 61 4.03 3.56 -21.59
CA PRO A 61 5.38 3.04 -21.87
C PRO A 61 6.46 4.11 -22.07
N SER A 62 6.10 5.33 -22.52
CA SER A 62 7.06 6.43 -22.68
C SER A 62 7.54 7.03 -21.35
N ASP A 63 6.84 6.77 -20.24
CA ASP A 63 7.20 7.27 -18.91
C ASP A 63 8.25 6.38 -18.21
N LYS A 64 8.72 5.31 -18.86
CA LYS A 64 9.64 4.32 -18.26
C LYS A 64 10.95 4.97 -17.76
N THR A 65 11.52 5.89 -18.53
CA THR A 65 12.75 6.59 -18.13
C THR A 65 12.54 7.43 -16.88
N ALA A 66 11.45 8.20 -16.81
CA ALA A 66 11.13 9.00 -15.62
C ALA A 66 10.85 8.12 -14.39
N TYR A 67 10.23 6.95 -14.58
CA TYR A 67 10.08 5.97 -13.51
C TYR A 67 11.42 5.42 -13.02
N GLU A 68 12.35 5.11 -13.92
CA GLU A 68 13.68 4.61 -13.55
C GLU A 68 14.49 5.66 -12.77
N GLU A 69 14.41 6.93 -13.17
CA GLU A 69 15.00 8.06 -12.46
C GLU A 69 14.37 8.26 -11.07
N PHE A 70 13.05 8.25 -10.99
CA PHE A 70 12.31 8.29 -9.73
C PHE A 70 12.71 7.15 -8.80
N ARG A 71 12.78 5.92 -9.31
CA ARG A 71 13.17 4.74 -8.54
C ARG A 71 14.60 4.85 -7.99
N ALA A 72 15.52 5.40 -8.79
CA ALA A 72 16.91 5.58 -8.39
C ALA A 72 17.08 6.60 -7.25
N ALA A 73 16.13 7.52 -7.07
CA ALA A 73 16.13 8.50 -6.00
C ALA A 73 15.59 7.97 -4.66
N ILE A 74 15.05 6.75 -4.63
CA ILE A 74 14.43 6.15 -3.43
C ILE A 74 15.36 5.08 -2.84
N LEU A 75 15.56 5.14 -1.52
CA LEU A 75 16.33 4.15 -0.77
C LEU A 75 15.68 2.77 -0.86
N GLU A 76 16.48 1.69 -0.85
CA GLU A 76 15.94 0.33 -0.97
C GLU A 76 14.98 0.00 0.17
N GLU A 77 15.33 0.37 1.40
CA GLU A 77 14.52 0.09 2.58
C GLU A 77 13.16 0.80 2.54
N GLU A 78 13.09 1.97 1.91
CA GLU A 78 11.83 2.68 1.68
C GLU A 78 11.02 2.02 0.56
N TRP A 79 11.71 1.59 -0.50
CA TRP A 79 11.09 0.90 -1.61
C TRP A 79 10.47 -0.44 -1.20
N GLU A 80 11.09 -1.18 -0.29
CA GLU A 80 10.54 -2.43 0.24
C GLU A 80 9.23 -2.24 1.02
N GLN A 81 8.97 -1.04 1.55
CA GLN A 81 7.77 -0.77 2.34
C GLN A 81 6.53 -0.40 1.51
N GLY A 82 6.71 0.26 0.36
CA GLY A 82 5.61 0.82 -0.44
C GLY A 82 5.86 0.90 -1.94
N GLY A 83 6.99 0.39 -2.42
CA GLY A 83 7.37 0.38 -3.82
C GLY A 83 6.55 -0.60 -4.65
N LEU A 84 6.25 -0.21 -5.88
CA LEU A 84 5.54 -1.06 -6.85
C LEU A 84 6.29 -1.04 -8.17
N LYS A 85 6.51 -2.24 -8.74
CA LYS A 85 7.15 -2.37 -10.05
C LYS A 85 6.30 -1.68 -11.11
N PHE A 86 6.96 -0.91 -11.97
CA PHE A 86 6.32 -0.27 -13.11
C PHE A 86 5.54 -1.27 -13.96
N SER A 87 4.25 -0.99 -14.13
CA SER A 87 3.36 -1.68 -15.05
C SER A 87 2.59 -0.63 -15.82
N ALA A 88 2.93 -0.43 -17.09
CA ALA A 88 2.19 0.48 -17.97
C ALA A 88 0.69 0.13 -17.95
N GLY A 89 -0.17 1.15 -17.85
CA GLY A 89 -1.61 0.96 -17.74
C GLY A 89 -2.13 0.73 -16.31
N ASN A 90 -1.26 0.41 -15.35
CA ASN A 90 -1.65 0.16 -13.95
C ASN A 90 -0.97 1.10 -12.96
N THR A 91 0.28 1.51 -13.22
CA THR A 91 0.98 2.49 -12.40
C THR A 91 0.44 3.89 -12.69
N VAL A 92 0.02 4.59 -11.65
CA VAL A 92 -0.33 6.01 -11.68
C VAL A 92 0.88 6.83 -11.26
N GLY A 93 1.09 7.98 -11.88
CA GLY A 93 2.12 8.93 -11.48
C GLY A 93 1.67 10.37 -11.62
N LEU A 94 2.37 11.25 -10.91
CA LEU A 94 2.19 12.70 -10.95
C LEU A 94 3.53 13.35 -11.26
N PHE A 95 3.52 14.28 -12.21
CA PHE A 95 4.69 15.01 -12.64
C PHE A 95 4.62 16.47 -12.19
N VAL A 96 5.76 17.02 -11.77
CA VAL A 96 5.98 18.44 -11.49
C VAL A 96 7.21 18.88 -12.28
N SER A 97 7.05 19.88 -13.15
CA SER A 97 8.15 20.38 -13.99
C SER A 97 8.91 19.28 -14.75
N GLU A 98 8.16 18.31 -15.30
CA GLU A 98 8.67 17.11 -16.01
C GLU A 98 9.34 16.04 -15.14
N GLU A 99 9.52 16.29 -13.85
CA GLU A 99 10.00 15.29 -12.88
C GLU A 99 8.83 14.46 -12.35
N LEU A 100 8.98 13.14 -12.33
CA LEU A 100 7.99 12.25 -11.69
C LEU A 100 8.19 12.36 -10.18
N VAL A 101 7.20 12.88 -9.45
CA VAL A 101 7.35 13.18 -8.01
C VAL A 101 6.60 12.23 -7.09
N ALA A 102 5.63 11.48 -7.62
CA ALA A 102 4.93 10.45 -6.86
C ALA A 102 4.39 9.37 -7.80
N ILE A 103 4.29 8.14 -7.30
CA ILE A 103 3.62 7.03 -7.96
C ILE A 103 2.70 6.29 -7.01
N ALA A 104 1.65 5.70 -7.56
CA ALA A 104 0.85 4.71 -6.86
C ALA A 104 0.43 3.59 -7.81
N GLY A 105 0.08 2.45 -7.24
CA GLY A 105 -0.54 1.34 -7.94
C GLY A 105 -1.19 0.42 -6.93
N TYR A 106 -1.61 -0.76 -7.37
CA TYR A 106 -2.12 -1.78 -6.47
C TYR A 106 -1.75 -3.18 -6.91
N GLU A 107 -1.68 -4.07 -5.93
CA GLU A 107 -1.70 -5.52 -6.13
C GLU A 107 -3.08 -6.07 -5.81
N ILE A 108 -3.49 -7.13 -6.51
CA ILE A 108 -4.78 -7.77 -6.26
C ILE A 108 -4.58 -8.87 -5.22
N TRP A 109 -5.28 -8.78 -4.10
CA TRP A 109 -5.30 -9.77 -3.02
C TRP A 109 -6.69 -10.40 -2.92
N ASP A 110 -6.73 -11.73 -2.71
CA ASP A 110 -7.95 -12.54 -2.61
C ASP A 110 -8.99 -12.23 -3.71
N ASP A 111 -8.51 -12.02 -4.93
CA ASP A 111 -9.26 -11.72 -6.17
C ASP A 111 -10.10 -10.43 -6.17
N VAL A 112 -10.27 -9.74 -5.03
CA VAL A 112 -11.18 -8.60 -4.89
C VAL A 112 -10.51 -7.34 -4.32
N ILE A 113 -9.47 -7.48 -3.51
CA ILE A 113 -8.85 -6.35 -2.82
C ILE A 113 -7.76 -5.74 -3.70
N ALA A 114 -7.84 -4.46 -3.99
CA ALA A 114 -6.76 -3.68 -4.58
C ALA A 114 -5.92 -3.06 -3.46
N HIS A 115 -4.85 -3.75 -3.04
CA HIS A 115 -3.92 -3.29 -2.02
C HIS A 115 -3.05 -2.17 -2.58
N ILE A 116 -3.32 -0.93 -2.19
CA ILE A 116 -2.67 0.27 -2.72
C ILE A 116 -1.26 0.41 -2.15
N ALA A 117 -0.30 0.59 -3.06
CA ALA A 117 1.07 0.96 -2.77
C ALA A 117 1.33 2.37 -3.30
N VAL A 118 2.08 3.18 -2.55
CA VAL A 118 2.40 4.57 -2.91
C VAL A 118 3.82 4.91 -2.49
N VAL A 119 4.51 5.67 -3.34
CA VAL A 119 5.79 6.29 -2.99
C VAL A 119 5.78 7.74 -3.48
N THR A 120 6.32 8.64 -2.65
CA THR A 120 6.54 10.04 -3.00
C THR A 120 8.04 10.32 -2.96
N HIS A 121 8.53 11.01 -3.98
CA HIS A 121 9.93 11.40 -4.08
C HIS A 121 10.37 12.13 -2.80
N PRO A 122 11.54 11.82 -2.22
CA PRO A 122 11.95 12.35 -0.92
C PRO A 122 11.99 13.88 -0.85
N ASN A 123 12.30 14.54 -1.97
CA ASN A 123 12.34 16.00 -2.05
C ASN A 123 10.96 16.67 -2.28
N HIS A 124 9.89 15.89 -2.43
CA HIS A 124 8.54 16.37 -2.77
C HIS A 124 7.46 15.87 -1.79
N ARG A 125 7.87 15.56 -0.56
CA ARG A 125 6.95 15.10 0.50
C ARG A 125 6.17 16.26 1.11
N SER A 126 5.05 15.95 1.74
CA SER A 126 4.18 16.92 2.42
C SER A 126 3.56 18.00 1.51
N GLU A 127 3.52 17.73 0.20
CA GLU A 127 2.93 18.61 -0.82
C GLU A 127 1.60 18.07 -1.39
N GLY A 128 1.11 16.94 -0.87
CA GLY A 128 -0.16 16.32 -1.32
C GLY A 128 -0.04 15.41 -2.54
N TYR A 129 1.14 15.26 -3.16
CA TYR A 129 1.31 14.43 -4.36
C TYR A 129 1.02 12.95 -4.13
N GLY A 130 1.44 12.40 -2.98
CA GLY A 130 1.11 11.02 -2.60
C GLY A 130 -0.40 10.78 -2.52
N GLN A 131 -1.14 11.74 -1.94
CA GLN A 131 -2.60 11.67 -1.86
C GLN A 131 -3.25 11.73 -3.24
N ALA A 132 -2.74 12.57 -4.14
CA ALA A 132 -3.24 12.69 -5.51
C ALA A 132 -3.08 11.39 -6.31
N VAL A 133 -1.90 10.75 -6.25
CA VAL A 133 -1.69 9.47 -6.96
C VAL A 133 -2.49 8.32 -6.33
N VAL A 134 -2.65 8.30 -5.00
CA VAL A 134 -3.52 7.32 -4.31
C VAL A 134 -4.97 7.50 -4.72
N SER A 135 -5.48 8.73 -4.75
CA SER A 135 -6.84 9.02 -5.19
C SER A 135 -7.08 8.51 -6.61
N ARG A 136 -6.14 8.79 -7.53
CA ARG A 136 -6.25 8.34 -8.91
C ARG A 136 -6.11 6.81 -9.08
N ALA A 137 -5.26 6.16 -8.28
CA ALA A 137 -5.16 4.70 -8.24
C ALA A 137 -6.44 4.05 -7.68
N THR A 138 -7.07 4.70 -6.69
CA THR A 138 -8.35 4.27 -6.11
C THR A 138 -9.48 4.34 -7.13
N GLU A 139 -9.57 5.44 -7.89
CA GLU A 139 -10.50 5.55 -9.03
C GLU A 139 -10.30 4.42 -10.05
N HIS A 140 -9.04 4.12 -10.37
CA HIS A 140 -8.71 3.07 -11.32
C HIS A 140 -9.15 1.69 -10.82
N ALA A 141 -8.87 1.36 -9.56
CA ALA A 141 -9.29 0.11 -8.93
C ALA A 141 -10.83 -0.04 -8.85
N LEU A 142 -11.53 1.01 -8.42
CA LEU A 142 -12.99 1.02 -8.36
C LEU A 142 -13.63 0.87 -9.75
N SER A 143 -13.03 1.47 -10.77
CA SER A 143 -13.50 1.34 -12.17
C SER A 143 -13.32 -0.08 -12.69
N ALA A 144 -12.27 -0.78 -12.24
CA ALA A 144 -12.02 -2.19 -12.55
C ALA A 144 -12.87 -3.17 -11.70
N GLY A 145 -13.64 -2.67 -10.73
CA GLY A 145 -14.52 -3.50 -9.88
C GLY A 145 -13.86 -4.09 -8.64
N PHE A 146 -12.64 -3.64 -8.30
CA PHE A 146 -11.97 -4.03 -7.07
C PHE A 146 -12.40 -3.16 -5.88
N LEU A 147 -12.13 -3.65 -4.67
CA LEU A 147 -12.23 -2.93 -3.40
C LEU A 147 -10.85 -2.38 -3.01
N PRO A 148 -10.60 -1.06 -3.17
CA PRO A 148 -9.37 -0.43 -2.70
C PRO A 148 -9.15 -0.61 -1.20
N GLN A 149 -7.92 -0.96 -0.84
CA GLN A 149 -7.43 -0.97 0.52
C GLN A 149 -6.16 -0.12 0.60
N TYR A 150 -6.09 0.79 1.57
CA TYR A 150 -4.92 1.59 1.87
C TYR A 150 -4.41 1.25 3.28
N ARG A 151 -3.09 1.06 3.40
CA ARG A 151 -2.43 0.80 4.69
C ARG A 151 -1.47 1.94 5.01
N THR A 152 -1.50 2.39 6.25
CA THR A 152 -0.52 3.33 6.79
C THR A 152 -0.18 2.98 8.23
N LEU A 153 0.93 3.49 8.74
CA LEU A 153 1.19 3.46 10.18
C LEU A 153 0.07 4.21 10.90
N ASP A 154 -0.36 3.66 12.03
CA ASP A 154 -1.29 4.32 12.93
C ASP A 154 -0.49 5.36 13.74
N GLU A 155 -0.94 6.63 13.76
CA GLU A 155 -0.25 7.74 14.47
C GLU A 155 -0.62 7.82 15.95
#